data_AF-A0A7K4JSD9-F1
#
_entry.id   AF-A0A7K4JSD9-F1
#
_cell.length_a   1.000
_cell.length_b   1.000
_cell.length_c   1.000
_cell.angle_alpha   90.00
_cell.angle_beta   90.00
_cell.angle_gamma   90.00
#
_symmetry.space_group_name_H-M   'P 1'
#
loop_
_entity.id
_entity.type
_entity.pdbx_description
1 polymer ?
#
loop_
_entity_poly.entity_id
_entity_poly.type
_entity_poly.pdbx_seq_one_letter_code
_entity_poly.pdbx_strand_id
1 'polypeptide(L)' 'QLSSQHPSLFSSMKVGVEDAMSSVNITIRVQPHTTIETLKQQIFQDYGFHPLVQRWIIGQCLCVDERTVS' A
#
# COMPACT_ATOMS: atom_id res chain seq x y z
N GLN A 1 -14.46 31.90 -1.39
CA GLN A 1 -13.50 31.22 -0.49
C GLN A 1 -12.75 30.20 -1.33
N LEU A 2 -11.49 30.47 -1.68
CA LEU A 2 -10.66 29.52 -2.42
C LEU A 2 -10.24 28.42 -1.45
N SER A 3 -10.74 27.19 -1.63
CA SER A 3 -10.22 26.05 -0.89
C SER A 3 -8.80 25.80 -1.37
N SER A 4 -7.82 26.02 -0.51
CA SER A 4 -6.45 25.57 -0.72
C SER A 4 -6.44 24.05 -0.73
N GLN A 5 -6.63 23.46 -1.91
CA GLN A 5 -6.35 22.06 -2.18
C GLN A 5 -4.82 21.89 -2.15
N HIS A 6 -4.25 21.85 -0.95
CA HIS A 6 -2.94 21.25 -0.78
C HIS A 6 -3.11 19.78 -1.18
N PRO A 7 -2.34 19.24 -2.15
CA PRO A 7 -2.39 17.81 -2.39
C PRO A 7 -2.05 17.15 -1.05
N SER A 8 -2.98 16.35 -0.54
CA SER A 8 -2.73 15.61 0.70
C SER A 8 -1.49 14.76 0.45
N LEU A 9 -0.41 14.99 1.21
CA LEU A 9 0.83 14.22 1.05
C LEU A 9 0.56 12.71 1.05
N PHE A 10 -0.48 12.30 1.79
CA PHE A 10 -0.96 10.94 1.88
C PHE A 10 -2.33 10.80 1.21
N SER A 11 -2.48 9.70 0.47
CA SER A 11 -3.75 9.20 -0.05
C SER A 11 -4.19 7.97 0.74
N SER A 12 -5.51 7.79 0.84
CA SER A 12 -6.12 6.59 1.43
C SER A 12 -6.19 5.50 0.36
N MET A 13 -5.47 4.40 0.58
CA MET A 13 -5.46 3.24 -0.32
C MET A 13 -6.24 2.09 0.32
N LYS A 14 -7.22 1.56 -0.42
CA LYS A 14 -7.90 0.30 -0.06
C LYS A 14 -7.04 -0.86 -0.51
N VAL A 15 -6.77 -1.80 0.39
CA VAL A 15 -5.96 -2.98 0.12
C VAL A 15 -6.76 -4.22 0.48
N GLY A 16 -6.94 -5.10 -0.50
CA GLY A 16 -7.41 -6.45 -0.25
C GLY A 16 -6.24 -7.32 0.19
N VAL A 17 -6.39 -8.01 1.31
CA VAL A 17 -5.43 -8.99 1.82
C VAL A 17 -6.09 -10.35 1.70
N GLU A 18 -5.42 -11.28 1.04
CA GLU A 18 -5.91 -12.63 0.80
C GLU A 18 -4.83 -13.64 1.21
N ASP A 19 -5.26 -14.69 1.89
CA ASP A 19 -4.44 -15.89 2.15
C ASP A 19 -5.17 -17.15 1.70
N ALA A 20 -4.64 -18.33 2.07
CA ALA A 20 -5.23 -19.60 1.67
C ALA A 20 -6.64 -19.87 2.25
N MET A 21 -7.04 -19.16 3.30
CA MET A 21 -8.24 -19.45 4.09
C MET A 21 -9.23 -18.29 4.16
N SER A 22 -8.78 -17.04 3.95
CA SER A 22 -9.58 -15.85 4.22
C SER A 22 -9.18 -14.63 3.39
N SER A 23 -10.09 -13.66 3.33
CA SER A 23 -9.84 -12.35 2.74
C SER A 23 -10.40 -11.23 3.62
N VAL A 24 -9.70 -10.09 3.63
CA VAL A 24 -10.10 -8.90 4.37
C VAL A 24 -9.69 -7.63 3.62
N ASN A 25 -10.45 -6.56 3.80
CA ASN A 25 -10.10 -5.25 3.28
C ASN A 25 -9.55 -4.37 4.40
N ILE A 26 -8.39 -3.78 4.18
CA ILE A 26 -7.81 -2.75 5.06
C ILE A 26 -7.72 -1.42 4.32
N THR A 27 -7.56 -0.34 5.08
CA THR A 27 -7.29 0.99 4.53
C THR A 27 -6.00 1.50 5.12
N ILE A 28 -5.06 1.87 4.25
CA ILE A 28 -3.76 2.38 4.65
C ILE A 28 -3.56 3.80 4.11
N ARG A 29 -2.74 4.59 4.81
CA ARG A 29 -2.29 5.90 4.33
C ARG A 29 -0.93 5.73 3.66
N VAL A 30 -0.83 6.19 2.42
CA VAL A 30 0.39 6.04 1.61
C VAL A 30 0.61 7.26 0.73
N GLN A 31 1.87 7.63 0.49
CA GLN A 31 2.20 8.70 -0.46
C GLN A 31 2.33 8.10 -1.87
N PRO A 32 1.95 8.80 -2.96
CA PRO A 32 2.04 8.24 -4.31
C PRO A 32 3.45 7.77 -4.71
N HIS A 33 4.49 8.44 -4.21
CA HIS A 33 5.89 8.12 -4.47
C HIS A 33 6.48 7.04 -3.53
N THR A 34 5.67 6.45 -2.66
CA THR A 34 6.11 5.36 -1.78
C THR A 34 6.47 4.15 -2.65
N THR A 35 7.66 3.58 -2.44
CA THR A 35 8.07 2.33 -3.11
C THR A 35 7.34 1.14 -2.51
N ILE A 36 7.19 0.05 -3.26
CA ILE A 36 6.63 -1.20 -2.75
C ILE A 36 7.46 -1.74 -1.59
N GLU A 37 8.79 -1.60 -1.62
CA GLU A 37 9.65 -1.94 -0.49
C GLU A 37 9.24 -1.21 0.79
N THR A 38 9.09 0.12 0.72
CA THR A 38 8.70 0.95 1.87
C THR A 38 7.31 0.56 2.36
N LEU A 39 6.39 0.31 1.44
CA LEU A 39 5.04 -0.14 1.75
C LEU A 39 5.03 -1.51 2.45
N LYS A 40 5.88 -2.45 2.02
CA LYS A 40 6.04 -3.74 2.69
C LYS A 40 6.54 -3.58 4.12
N GLN A 41 7.51 -2.69 4.34
CA GLN A 41 8.00 -2.39 5.68
C GLN A 41 6.89 -1.80 6.57
N GLN A 42 6.08 -0.87 6.03
CA GLN A 42 4.95 -0.31 6.76
C GLN A 42 3.96 -1.41 7.18
N ILE A 43 3.55 -2.29 6.25
CA ILE A 43 2.65 -3.41 6.59
C ILE A 43 3.27 -4.37 7.60
N PHE A 44 4.59 -4.59 7.55
CA PHE A 44 5.27 -5.39 8.55
C PHE A 44 5.20 -4.75 9.94
N GLN A 45 5.40 -3.44 10.05
CA GLN A 45 5.30 -2.73 11.33
C GLN A 45 3.86 -2.72 11.87
N ASP A 46 2.89 -2.48 11.00
CA ASP A 46 1.48 -2.30 11.41
C ASP A 46 0.76 -3.64 11.68
N TYR A 47 1.11 -4.69 10.94
CA TYR A 47 0.37 -5.96 10.93
C TYR A 47 1.23 -7.22 11.09
N GLY A 48 2.56 -7.11 11.07
CA GLY A 48 3.47 -8.24 11.34
C GLY A 48 3.74 -9.18 10.16
N PHE A 49 3.21 -8.89 8.96
CA PHE A 49 3.49 -9.71 7.77
C PHE A 49 4.92 -9.46 7.26
N HIS A 50 5.80 -10.45 7.34
CA HIS A 50 7.21 -10.28 6.94
C HIS A 50 7.34 -9.84 5.47
N PRO A 51 8.20 -8.87 5.10
CA PRO A 51 8.28 -8.35 3.72
C PRO A 51 8.48 -9.42 2.64
N LEU A 52 9.21 -10.50 2.96
CA LEU A 52 9.47 -11.61 2.04
C LEU A 52 8.23 -12.43 1.67
N VAL A 53 7.18 -12.43 2.49
CA VAL A 53 5.92 -13.15 2.18
C VAL A 53 4.87 -12.25 1.52
N GLN A 54 5.12 -10.93 1.46
CA GLN A 54 4.18 -9.99 0.86
C GLN A 54 4.36 -9.93 -0.66
N ARG A 55 3.26 -10.20 -1.41
CA ARG A 55 3.18 -10.06 -2.86
C ARG A 55 2.13 -9.01 -3.21
N TRP A 56 2.55 -7.94 -3.87
CA TRP A 56 1.67 -6.81 -4.17
C TRP A 56 1.19 -6.83 -5.60
N ILE A 57 -0.13 -6.73 -5.78
CA ILE A 57 -0.78 -6.61 -7.08
C ILE A 57 -1.48 -5.25 -7.11
N ILE A 58 -1.12 -4.40 -8.07
CA ILE A 58 -1.74 -3.09 -8.28
C ILE A 58 -2.05 -2.95 -9.76
N GLY A 59 -3.32 -2.68 -10.10
CA GLY A 59 -3.75 -2.58 -11.50
C GLY A 59 -3.49 -3.84 -12.31
N GLN A 60 -3.66 -5.02 -11.69
CA GLN A 60 -3.39 -6.35 -12.28
C GLN A 60 -1.90 -6.66 -12.53
N CYS A 61 -0.98 -5.79 -12.09
CA CYS A 61 0.46 -6.01 -12.21
C CYS A 61 1.05 -6.48 -10.88
N LEU A 62 1.82 -7.58 -10.91
CA LEU A 62 2.68 -7.97 -9.79
C LEU A 62 3.83 -6.96 -9.68
N CYS A 63 3.98 -6.35 -8.52
CA CYS A 63 4.90 -5.25 -8.33
C CYS A 63 6.27 -5.71 -7.80
N VAL A 64 7.32 -5.08 -8.30
CA VAL A 64 8.69 -5.17 -7.77
C VAL A 64 8.94 -4.06 -6.74
N ASP A 65 10.01 -4.20 -5.97
CA ASP A 65 10.30 -3.36 -4.81
C ASP A 65 10.52 -1.88 -5.15
N GLU A 66 11.10 -1.59 -6.32
CA GLU A 66 11.40 -0.23 -6.80
C GLU A 66 10.18 0.50 -7.38
N ARG A 67 9.09 -0.22 -7.70
CA ARG A 67 7.87 0.38 -8.24
C ARG A 67 7.26 1.31 -7.19
N THR A 68 6.79 2.48 -7.61
CA THR A 68 6.01 3.38 -6.76
C THR A 68 4.52 3.02 -6.79
N VAL A 69 3.76 3.47 -5.77
CA VAL A 69 2.32 3.22 -5.70
C VAL A 69 1.53 3.90 -6.84
N SER A 70 1.97 5.08 -7.29
CA SER A 70 1.38 5.83 -8.41
C SER A 70 1.44 5.10 -9.75
#